data_AF-A0A968XFI2-F1
#
_entry.id   AF-A0A968XFI2-F1
#
_cell.length_a   1.000
_cell.length_b   1.000
_cell.length_c   1.000
_cell.angle_alpha   90.00
_cell.angle_beta   90.00
_cell.angle_gamma   90.00
#
_symmetry.space_group_name_H-M   'P 1'
#
loop_
_entity.id
_entity.type
_entity.pdbx_description
1 polymer ?
#
loop_
_entity_poly.entity_id
_entity_poly.type
_entity_poly.pdbx_seq_one_letter_code
_entity_poly.pdbx_strand_id
1 'polypeptide(L)' 'MTTQQLEERLTTLEQEMVVLRMLVEKQEEKRSPKPWWEKIAGSFADDPSFDEAERLGREWRATATDDWQD' A
#
# COMPACT_ATOMS: atom_id res chain seq x y z
N MET A 1 27.92 33.57 -4.23
CA MET A 1 28.03 32.12 -4.44
C MET A 1 28.93 31.90 -5.63
N THR A 2 30.03 31.17 -5.46
CA THR A 2 31.00 30.90 -6.53
C THR A 2 30.63 29.63 -7.28
N THR A 3 31.20 29.43 -8.48
CA THR A 3 31.06 28.19 -9.25
C THR A 3 31.50 26.96 -8.44
N GLN A 4 32.60 27.08 -7.69
CA GLN A 4 33.10 26.01 -6.83
C GLN A 4 32.10 25.63 -5.72
N GLN A 5 31.45 26.61 -5.10
CA GLN A 5 30.38 26.36 -4.11
C GLN A 5 29.14 25.70 -4.73
N LEU A 6 28.88 25.92 -6.02
CA LEU A 6 27.81 25.23 -6.75
C LEU A 6 28.18 23.78 -7.02
N GLU A 7 29.39 23.52 -7.50
CA GLU A 7 29.90 22.17 -7.81
C GLU A 7 29.95 21.28 -6.56
N GLU A 8 30.38 21.81 -5.42
CA GLU A 8 30.38 21.09 -4.14
C GLU A 8 28.96 20.69 -3.72
N ARG A 9 28.01 21.63 -3.81
CA ARG A 9 26.59 21.34 -3.50
C ARG A 9 25.97 20.34 -4.47
N LEU A 10 26.31 20.42 -5.75
CA LEU A 10 25.83 19.49 -6.77
C LEU A 10 26.39 18.08 -6.51
N THR A 11 27.67 17.98 -6.18
CA THR A 11 28.33 16.70 -5.84
C THR A 11 27.64 16.03 -4.64
N THR A 12 27.36 16.80 -3.58
CA THR A 12 26.61 16.30 -2.42
C THR A 12 25.22 15.81 -2.81
N LEU A 13 24.49 16.59 -3.61
CA LEU A 13 23.15 16.19 -4.09
C LEU A 13 23.19 14.92 -4.94
N GLU A 14 24.16 14.78 -5.83
CA GLU A 14 24.31 13.59 -6.68
C GLU A 14 24.58 12.34 -5.83
N GLN A 15 25.42 12.46 -4.78
CA GLN A 15 25.68 11.37 -3.84
C GLN A 15 24.43 10.97 -3.05
N GLU A 16 23.69 11.95 -2.52
CA GLU A 16 22.42 11.70 -1.83
C GLU A 16 21.39 11.05 -2.75
N MET A 17 21.34 11.48 -4.02
CA MET A 17 20.43 10.94 -5.02
C MET A 17 20.72 9.46 -5.33
N VAL A 18 22.01 9.09 -5.43
CA VAL A 18 22.42 7.69 -5.56
C VAL A 18 21.95 6.86 -4.37
N VAL A 19 22.14 7.36 -3.14
CA VAL A 19 21.68 6.67 -1.92
C VAL A 19 20.17 6.49 -1.91
N LEU A 20 19.40 7.52 -2.28
CA LEU A 20 17.94 7.45 -2.34
C LEU A 20 17.46 6.42 -3.38
N ARG A 21 18.07 6.38 -4.57
CA ARG A 21 17.75 5.37 -5.59
C ARG A 21 17.95 3.95 -5.07
N MET A 22 19.11 3.69 -4.45
CA MET A 22 19.40 2.37 -3.88
C MET A 22 18.39 1.95 -2.80
N LEU A 23 17.93 2.88 -1.96
CA LEU A 23 16.92 2.59 -0.95
C LEU A 23 15.55 2.27 -1.55
N VAL A 24 15.16 2.98 -2.61
CA VAL A 24 13.91 2.73 -3.34
C VAL A 24 13.94 1.38 -4.03
N GLU A 25 15.01 1.08 -4.79
CA GLU A 25 15.18 -0.20 -5.49
C GLU A 25 15.15 -1.38 -4.50
N LYS A 26 15.88 -1.28 -3.38
CA LYS A 26 15.85 -2.27 -2.30
C LYS A 26 14.46 -2.45 -1.69
N GLN A 27 13.64 -1.41 -1.64
CA GLN A 27 12.27 -1.48 -1.14
C GLN A 27 11.34 -2.15 -2.17
N GLU A 28 11.56 -1.90 -3.46
CA GLU A 28 10.85 -2.56 -4.55
C GLU A 28 11.18 -4.04 -4.65
N GLU A 29 12.46 -4.44 -4.50
CA GLU A 29 12.86 -5.84 -4.42
C GLU A 29 12.21 -6.59 -3.25
N LYS A 30 11.93 -5.89 -2.15
CA LYS A 30 11.25 -6.44 -0.96
C LYS A 30 9.72 -6.47 -1.10
N ARG A 31 9.15 -5.66 -1.99
CA ARG A 31 7.73 -5.81 -2.34
C ARG A 31 7.63 -7.10 -3.13
N SER A 32 6.94 -8.11 -2.59
CA SER A 32 6.63 -9.32 -3.36
C SER A 32 6.12 -8.91 -4.76
N PRO A 33 6.52 -9.61 -5.83
CA PRO A 33 6.15 -9.25 -7.21
C PRO A 33 4.64 -9.20 -7.43
N LYS A 34 3.88 -9.77 -6.49
CA LYS A 34 2.43 -9.65 -6.41
C LYS A 34 2.03 -8.82 -5.19
N PRO A 35 1.10 -7.86 -5.34
CA PRO A 35 0.44 -7.20 -4.23
C PRO A 35 -0.06 -8.20 -3.19
N TRP A 36 -0.03 -7.82 -1.90
CA TRP A 36 -0.45 -8.72 -0.81
C TRP A 36 -1.89 -9.21 -0.96
N TRP A 37 -2.79 -8.41 -1.56
CA TRP A 37 -4.18 -8.78 -1.79
C TRP A 37 -4.31 -9.93 -2.79
N GLU A 38 -3.40 -10.05 -3.78
CA GLU A 38 -3.36 -11.20 -4.69
C GLU A 38 -3.00 -12.50 -3.96
N LYS A 39 -2.31 -12.42 -2.81
CA LYS A 39 -1.96 -13.61 -2.02
C LYS A 39 -3.14 -14.19 -1.25
N ILE A 40 -4.17 -13.39 -0.99
CA ILE A 40 -5.35 -13.79 -0.20
C ILE A 40 -6.63 -13.85 -1.03
N ALA A 41 -6.63 -13.33 -2.25
CA ALA A 41 -7.80 -13.37 -3.13
C ALA A 41 -8.22 -14.83 -3.37
N GLY A 42 -9.48 -15.14 -3.07
CA GLY A 42 -10.03 -16.49 -3.22
C GLY A 42 -9.67 -17.47 -2.10
N SER A 43 -9.01 -17.05 -1.02
CA SER A 43 -8.67 -17.95 0.10
C SER A 43 -9.89 -18.57 0.80
N PHE A 44 -11.08 -18.00 0.59
CA PHE A 44 -12.36 -18.46 1.13
C PHE A 44 -13.35 -18.90 0.04
N ALA A 45 -12.89 -19.14 -1.20
CA ALA A 45 -13.78 -19.43 -2.33
C ALA A 45 -14.72 -20.63 -2.12
N ASP A 46 -14.26 -21.63 -1.35
CA ASP A 46 -15.01 -22.85 -1.05
C ASP A 46 -15.46 -22.91 0.43
N ASP A 47 -15.34 -21.81 1.19
CA ASP A 47 -15.74 -21.77 2.61
C ASP A 47 -17.17 -21.22 2.77
N PRO A 48 -18.16 -22.05 3.12
CA PRO A 48 -19.54 -21.61 3.29
C PRO A 48 -19.71 -20.61 4.46
N SER A 49 -18.75 -20.54 5.39
CA SER A 49 -18.76 -19.56 6.48
C SER A 49 -18.60 -18.13 5.97
N PHE A 50 -17.93 -17.95 4.83
CA PHE A 50 -17.73 -16.65 4.21
C PHE A 50 -19.07 -16.10 3.67
N ASP A 51 -19.85 -16.92 2.97
CA ASP A 51 -21.18 -16.55 2.48
C ASP A 51 -22.13 -16.14 3.62
N GLU A 52 -22.08 -16.85 4.73
CA GLU A 52 -22.87 -16.54 5.91
C GLU A 52 -22.44 -15.22 6.57
N ALA A 53 -21.13 -14.98 6.68
CA ALA A 53 -20.60 -13.71 7.17
C ALA A 53 -21.02 -12.54 6.27
N GLU A 54 -21.02 -12.73 4.94
CA GLU A 54 -21.51 -11.71 4.01
C GLU A 54 -23.02 -11.45 4.18
N ARG A 55 -23.83 -12.51 4.36
CA ARG A 55 -25.28 -12.40 4.60
C ARG A 55 -25.56 -11.56 5.85
N LEU A 56 -24.93 -11.92 6.97
CA LEU A 56 -25.07 -11.20 8.24
C LEU A 56 -24.63 -9.74 8.11
N GLY A 57 -23.51 -9.49 7.41
CA GLY A 57 -23.03 -8.13 7.16
C GLY A 57 -23.99 -7.30 6.30
N ARG A 58 -24.65 -7.90 5.30
CA ARG A 58 -25.69 -7.22 4.50
C ARG A 58 -26.90 -6.85 5.35
N GLU A 59 -27.36 -7.77 6.19
CA GLU A 59 -28.49 -7.53 7.10
C GLU A 59 -28.20 -6.37 8.05
N TRP A 60 -27.03 -6.38 8.69
CA TRP A 60 -26.63 -5.29 9.58
C TRP A 60 -26.53 -3.95 8.86
N ARG A 61 -25.95 -3.88 7.66
CA ARG A 61 -25.88 -2.61 6.90
C ARG A 61 -27.26 -2.10 6.50
N ALA A 62 -28.19 -3.00 6.17
CA ALA A 62 -29.56 -2.62 5.84
C ALA A 62 -30.26 -1.99 7.06
N THR A 63 -30.08 -2.54 8.25
CA THR A 63 -30.67 -2.00 9.48
C THR A 63 -29.92 -0.75 9.98
N ALA A 64 -28.60 -0.71 9.87
CA ALA A 64 -27.79 0.44 10.30
C ALA A 64 -27.99 1.68 9.42
N THR A 65 -28.54 1.54 8.21
CA THR A 65 -28.93 2.69 7.37
C THR A 65 -30.23 3.34 7.88
N ASP A 66 -31.02 2.63 8.68
CA ASP A 66 -32.27 3.11 9.28
C ASP A 66 -32.01 3.94 10.55
N ASP A 67 -30.96 3.61 11.31
CA ASP A 67 -30.59 4.27 12.57
C ASP A 67 -30.04 5.71 12.42
N TRP A 68 -29.74 6.20 11.21
CA TRP A 68 -29.25 7.57 10.97
C TRP A 68 -30.34 8.56 10.51
N GLN A 69 -31.62 8.18 10.57
CA GLN A 69 -32.76 9.01 10.11
C GLN A 69 -33.65 9.59 11.24
N ASP A 70 -33.30 9.39 12.51
CA ASP A 70 -33.88 10.11 13.68
C ASP A 70 -32.93 11.18 14.23
#